data_AF-A0A8J6MC12-F1
#
_entry.id   AF-A0A8J6MC12-F1
#
_cell.length_a   1.000
_cell.length_b   1.000
_cell.length_c   1.000
_cell.angle_alpha   90.00
_cell.angle_beta   90.00
_cell.angle_gamma   90.00
#
_symmetry.space_group_name_H-M   'P 1'
#
loop_
_entity.id
_entity.type
_entity.pdbx_description
1 polymer ?
#
loop_
_entity_poly.entity_id
_entity_poly.type
_entity_poly.pdbx_seq_one_letter_code
_entity_poly.pdbx_strand_id
1 'polypeptide(L)'
;MRPKRLYLNDGGLFWEYWADRRDCACCPLREKCLSKTDKAGARKVQDSYFKHSVQRHFYRRWEPEYREALKKRQIWCEGTFAAQKWGQNLTRVLRRSFKAAEDHCLLSATALNLKKDDKMLSLTHRGVFFVALTILSLLIRRFVNSPTMARSADRFGDTPTNIFAARK
;
A
#
# COMPACT_ATOMS: atom_id res chain seq x y z
N MET A 1 3.93 33.26 -29.88
CA MET A 1 4.61 33.98 -28.76
C MET A 1 5.82 33.16 -28.34
N ARG A 2 6.96 33.79 -28.04
CA ARG A 2 8.17 33.09 -27.56
C ARG A 2 8.16 33.01 -26.03
N PRO A 3 8.65 31.92 -25.43
CA PRO A 3 8.77 31.81 -23.98
C PRO A 3 9.80 32.84 -23.49
N LYS A 4 9.40 33.65 -22.50
CA LYS A 4 10.27 34.70 -21.93
C LYS A 4 11.03 34.20 -20.72
N ARG A 5 10.37 33.44 -19.85
CA ARG A 5 10.98 32.85 -18.66
C ARG A 5 10.23 31.61 -18.17
N LEU A 6 10.96 30.73 -17.51
CA LEU A 6 10.42 29.68 -16.65
C LEU A 6 10.57 30.15 -15.20
N TYR A 7 9.54 29.98 -14.38
CA TYR A 7 9.60 30.35 -12.97
C TYR A 7 8.76 29.41 -12.10
N LEU A 8 9.17 29.31 -10.84
CA LEU A 8 8.48 28.54 -9.80
C LEU A 8 7.66 29.50 -8.93
N ASN A 9 6.44 29.10 -8.56
CA ASN A 9 5.64 29.73 -7.52
C ASN A 9 4.98 28.66 -6.65
N ASP A 10 4.19 29.06 -5.65
CA ASP A 10 3.49 28.13 -4.75
C ASP A 10 2.53 27.18 -5.46
N GLY A 11 2.05 27.56 -6.66
CA GLY A 11 1.20 26.75 -7.52
C GLY A 11 1.93 25.81 -8.47
N GLY A 12 3.27 25.83 -8.51
CA GLY A 12 4.09 24.98 -9.37
C GLY A 12 5.00 25.72 -10.35
N LEU A 13 5.29 25.06 -11.48
CA LEU A 13 6.27 25.51 -12.48
C LEU A 13 5.57 26.03 -13.74
N PHE A 14 5.87 27.27 -14.15
CA PHE A 14 5.14 27.96 -15.21
C PHE A 14 6.06 28.60 -16.24
N TRP A 15 5.70 28.43 -17.51
CA TRP A 15 6.22 29.21 -18.62
C TRP A 15 5.46 30.53 -18.74
N GLU A 16 6.21 31.62 -18.85
CA GLU A 16 5.66 32.93 -19.10
C GLU A 16 5.88 33.33 -20.56
N TYR A 17 4.80 33.64 -21.25
CA TYR A 17 4.79 34.11 -22.63
C TYR A 17 4.32 35.56 -22.67
N TRP A 18 5.01 36.36 -23.47
CA TRP A 18 4.66 37.75 -23.70
C TRP A 18 4.37 37.95 -25.18
N ALA A 19 3.29 38.66 -25.45
CA ALA A 19 3.02 39.22 -26.77
C ALA A 19 3.98 40.38 -27.08
N ASP A 20 4.21 40.69 -28.36
CA ASP A 20 4.85 41.96 -28.71
C ASP A 20 3.88 43.12 -28.38
N ARG A 21 4.42 44.25 -27.91
CA ARG A 21 3.65 45.46 -27.61
C ARG A 21 3.00 46.03 -28.86
N ARG A 22 3.67 45.90 -30.02
CA ARG A 22 3.15 46.37 -31.31
C ARG A 22 1.89 45.59 -31.72
N ASP A 23 1.95 44.27 -31.63
CA ASP A 23 0.80 43.40 -31.90
C ASP A 23 -0.38 43.72 -30.95
N CYS A 24 -0.08 44.03 -29.69
CA CYS A 24 -1.10 44.44 -28.71
C CYS A 24 -1.64 45.85 -28.93
N ALA A 25 -0.90 46.74 -29.58
CA ALA A 25 -1.34 48.11 -29.88
C ALA A 25 -2.40 48.12 -30.99
N CYS A 26 -2.23 47.29 -32.00
CA CYS A 26 -3.16 47.16 -33.13
C CYS A 26 -4.29 46.15 -32.88
N CYS A 27 -4.37 45.53 -31.68
CA CYS A 27 -5.33 44.47 -31.41
C CYS A 27 -6.74 45.04 -31.13
N PRO A 28 -7.79 44.61 -31.85
CA PRO A 28 -9.17 45.07 -31.61
C PRO A 28 -9.73 44.65 -30.25
N LEU A 29 -9.13 43.64 -29.60
CA LEU A 29 -9.53 43.14 -28.28
C LEU A 29 -8.68 43.71 -27.14
N ARG A 30 -7.86 44.74 -27.40
CA ARG A 30 -6.93 45.32 -26.43
C ARG A 30 -7.61 45.70 -25.12
N GLU A 31 -8.76 46.37 -25.19
CA GLU A 31 -9.50 46.82 -23.99
C GLU A 31 -10.03 45.68 -23.13
N LYS A 32 -10.30 44.51 -23.73
CA LYS A 32 -10.72 43.30 -23.00
C LYS A 32 -9.55 42.51 -22.45
N CYS A 33 -8.39 42.57 -23.12
CA CYS A 33 -7.21 41.78 -22.76
C CYS A 33 -6.28 42.48 -21.75
N LEU A 34 -6.22 43.81 -21.77
CA LEU A 34 -5.31 44.62 -20.95
C LEU A 34 -6.12 45.65 -20.17
N SER A 35 -5.80 45.82 -18.88
CA SER A 35 -6.37 46.93 -18.11
C SER A 35 -5.73 48.25 -18.56
N LYS A 36 -6.47 49.37 -18.40
CA LYS A 36 -5.93 50.72 -18.66
C LYS A 36 -4.71 51.07 -17.76
N THR A 37 -4.54 50.36 -16.64
CA THR A 37 -3.44 50.53 -15.69
C THR A 37 -2.25 49.59 -15.94
N ASP A 38 -2.33 48.73 -16.95
CA ASP A 38 -1.31 47.72 -17.21
C ASP A 38 -0.05 48.33 -17.85
N LYS A 39 0.97 48.56 -17.01
CA LYS A 39 2.25 49.20 -17.40
C LYS A 39 3.04 48.39 -18.43
N ALA A 40 2.81 47.08 -18.52
CA ALA A 40 3.52 46.23 -19.47
C ALA A 40 3.09 46.51 -20.92
N GLY A 41 1.86 46.98 -21.13
CA GLY A 41 1.31 47.30 -22.45
C GLY A 41 1.23 46.13 -23.43
N ALA A 42 1.43 44.90 -22.96
CA ALA A 42 1.40 43.66 -23.73
C ALA A 42 0.77 42.53 -22.94
N ARG A 43 0.06 41.63 -23.64
CA ARG A 43 -0.60 40.49 -23.01
C ARG A 43 0.42 39.49 -22.49
N LYS A 44 0.27 39.16 -21.21
CA LYS A 44 1.02 38.10 -20.53
C LYS A 44 0.15 36.84 -20.44
N VAL A 45 0.70 35.71 -20.85
CA VAL A 45 0.06 34.40 -20.73
C VAL A 45 0.99 33.48 -19.95
N GLN A 46 0.43 32.79 -18.96
CA GLN A 46 1.15 31.79 -18.18
C GLN A 46 0.64 30.42 -18.57
N ASP A 47 1.56 29.49 -18.77
CA ASP A 47 1.20 28.10 -19.04
C ASP A 47 1.95 27.16 -18.10
N SER A 48 1.25 26.20 -17.52
CA SER A 48 1.90 25.23 -16.64
C SER A 48 2.87 24.37 -17.45
N TYR A 49 4.09 24.20 -16.93
CA TYR A 49 5.08 23.30 -17.53
C TYR A 49 4.51 21.88 -17.73
N PHE A 50 3.67 21.43 -16.80
CA PHE A 50 3.10 20.08 -16.79
C PHE A 50 1.81 19.94 -17.58
N LYS A 51 1.33 21.01 -18.26
CA LYS A 51 0.02 21.00 -18.93
C LYS A 51 -0.15 19.86 -19.92
N HIS A 52 0.84 19.61 -20.78
CA HIS A 52 0.76 18.53 -21.76
C HIS A 52 0.62 17.15 -21.10
N SER A 53 1.38 16.89 -20.03
CA SER A 53 1.29 15.65 -19.27
C SER A 53 -0.09 15.51 -18.63
N VAL A 54 -0.56 16.56 -17.96
CA VAL A 54 -1.89 16.61 -17.33
C VAL A 54 -3.00 16.36 -18.35
N GLN A 55 -2.93 17.02 -19.51
CA GLN A 55 -3.91 16.87 -20.58
C GLN A 55 -3.91 15.44 -21.16
N ARG A 56 -2.74 14.83 -21.34
CA ARG A 56 -2.61 13.42 -21.72
C ARG A 56 -3.30 12.50 -20.71
N HIS A 57 -3.12 12.75 -19.41
CA HIS A 57 -3.81 11.99 -18.36
C HIS A 57 -5.33 12.18 -18.39
N PHE A 58 -5.82 13.39 -18.70
CA PHE A 58 -7.25 13.64 -18.84
C PHE A 58 -7.86 12.90 -20.03
N TYR A 59 -7.19 12.91 -21.20
CA TYR A 59 -7.68 12.20 -22.37
C TYR A 59 -7.76 10.68 -22.16
N ARG A 60 -6.75 10.10 -21.51
CA ARG A 60 -6.71 8.65 -21.23
C ARG A 60 -7.60 8.20 -20.08
N ARG A 61 -8.22 9.13 -19.34
CA ARG A 61 -8.99 8.82 -18.13
C ARG A 61 -10.06 7.76 -18.34
N TRP A 62 -10.63 7.69 -19.54
CA TRP A 62 -11.72 6.77 -19.87
C TRP A 62 -11.24 5.43 -20.45
N GLU A 63 -9.95 5.31 -20.78
CA GLU A 63 -9.36 4.05 -21.25
C GLU A 63 -9.39 3.01 -20.12
N PRO A 64 -9.89 1.78 -20.37
CA PRO A 64 -10.03 0.77 -19.34
C PRO A 64 -8.68 0.40 -18.72
N GLU A 65 -7.65 0.20 -19.55
CA GLU A 65 -6.29 -0.11 -19.10
C GLU A 65 -5.71 0.98 -18.18
N TYR A 66 -5.93 2.26 -18.52
CA TYR A 66 -5.47 3.38 -17.71
C TYR A 66 -6.21 3.46 -16.37
N ARG A 67 -7.52 3.19 -16.35
CA ARG A 67 -8.31 3.14 -15.11
C ARG A 67 -7.86 2.00 -14.21
N GLU A 68 -7.58 0.83 -14.76
CA GLU A 68 -7.01 -0.29 -14.01
C GLU A 68 -5.63 0.04 -13.45
N ALA A 69 -4.77 0.68 -14.23
CA ALA A 69 -3.47 1.14 -13.76
C ALA A 69 -3.60 2.15 -12.60
N LEU A 70 -4.55 3.09 -12.67
CA LEU A 70 -4.83 4.02 -11.57
C LEU A 70 -5.35 3.30 -10.33
N LYS A 71 -6.25 2.32 -10.48
CA LYS A 71 -6.76 1.51 -9.36
C LYS A 71 -5.63 0.73 -8.68
N LYS A 72 -4.74 0.10 -9.46
CA LYS A 72 -3.55 -0.59 -8.94
C LYS A 72 -2.63 0.39 -8.21
N ARG A 73 -2.41 1.59 -8.74
CA ARG A 73 -1.59 2.63 -8.08
C ARG A 73 -2.17 3.03 -6.72
N GLN A 74 -3.49 3.23 -6.62
CA GLN A 74 -4.15 3.58 -5.36
C GLN A 74 -3.95 2.49 -4.29
N ILE A 75 -4.11 1.22 -4.68
CA ILE A 75 -3.99 0.08 -3.76
C ILE A 75 -2.53 -0.14 -3.34
N TRP A 76 -1.61 -0.20 -4.30
CA TRP A 76 -0.24 -0.63 -4.05
C TRP A 76 0.68 0.53 -3.70
N CYS A 77 0.77 1.54 -4.56
CA CYS A 77 1.73 2.64 -4.38
C CYS A 77 1.27 3.62 -3.29
N GLU A 78 0.05 4.15 -3.41
CA GLU A 78 -0.48 5.16 -2.48
C GLU A 78 -0.74 4.55 -1.10
N GLY A 79 -1.34 3.36 -1.04
CA GLY A 79 -1.53 2.61 0.20
C GLY A 79 -0.22 2.29 0.93
N THR A 80 0.80 1.79 0.22
CA THR A 80 2.11 1.51 0.83
C THR A 80 2.78 2.79 1.31
N PHE A 81 2.76 3.86 0.52
CA PHE A 81 3.36 5.13 0.90
C PHE A 81 2.65 5.78 2.10
N ALA A 82 1.31 5.68 2.16
CA ALA A 82 0.56 6.09 3.34
C ALA A 82 1.00 5.30 4.56
N ALA A 83 1.05 3.97 4.49
CA ALA A 83 1.52 3.12 5.60
C ALA A 83 2.95 3.49 6.05
N GLN A 84 3.84 3.83 5.13
CA GLN A 84 5.19 4.31 5.45
C GLN A 84 5.19 5.65 6.18
N LYS A 85 4.36 6.61 5.76
CA LYS A 85 4.22 7.89 6.46
C LYS A 85 3.76 7.69 7.90
N TRP A 86 2.73 6.85 8.11
CA TRP A 86 2.16 6.60 9.43
C TRP A 86 3.07 5.76 10.34
N GLY A 87 3.76 4.75 9.80
CA GLY A 87 4.45 3.73 10.61
C GLY A 87 5.98 3.70 10.51
N GLN A 88 6.60 4.53 9.66
CA GLN A 88 8.04 4.46 9.36
C GLN A 88 8.72 5.85 9.27
N ASN A 89 8.19 6.84 9.98
CA ASN A 89 8.75 8.21 10.05
C ASN A 89 8.96 8.90 8.69
N LEU A 90 8.24 8.48 7.65
CA LEU A 90 8.33 9.05 6.30
C LEU A 90 7.47 10.32 6.12
N THR A 91 6.86 10.82 7.20
CA THR A 91 6.15 12.11 7.21
C THR A 91 7.09 13.28 6.90
N ARG A 92 8.37 13.17 7.29
CA ARG A 92 9.42 14.15 6.98
C ARG A 92 10.71 13.43 6.63
N VAL A 93 11.45 13.96 5.67
CA VAL A 93 12.81 13.50 5.40
C VAL A 93 13.72 14.13 6.47
N LEU A 94 14.26 13.30 7.35
CA LEU A 94 15.07 13.76 8.48
C LEU A 94 16.51 14.14 8.08
N ARG A 95 16.99 13.70 6.90
CA ARG A 95 18.34 14.00 6.40
C ARG A 95 18.30 14.99 5.23
N ARG A 96 19.22 15.97 5.25
CA ARG A 96 19.41 16.92 4.15
C ARG A 96 20.33 16.32 3.07
N SER A 97 20.15 16.73 1.82
CA SER A 97 20.71 16.18 0.56
C SER A 97 19.84 15.13 -0.13
N PHE A 98 19.91 15.11 -1.47
CA PHE A 98 19.15 14.18 -2.31
C PHE A 98 19.52 12.72 -2.06
N LYS A 99 20.83 12.42 -1.99
CA LYS A 99 21.35 11.08 -1.71
C LYS A 99 20.85 10.56 -0.36
N ALA A 100 20.94 11.40 0.67
CA ALA A 100 20.54 11.00 2.01
C ALA A 100 19.02 10.79 2.14
N ALA A 101 18.22 11.54 1.37
CA ALA A 101 16.77 11.36 1.26
C ALA A 101 16.40 10.07 0.52
N GLU A 102 17.12 9.76 -0.56
CA GLU A 102 16.98 8.51 -1.31
C GLU A 102 17.22 7.29 -0.41
N ASP A 103 18.37 7.26 0.28
CA ASP A 103 18.70 6.18 1.22
C ASP A 103 17.62 6.00 2.29
N HIS A 104 17.10 7.10 2.84
CA HIS A 104 16.05 7.04 3.87
C HIS A 104 14.77 6.38 3.33
N CYS A 105 14.32 6.79 2.14
CA CYS A 105 13.16 6.18 1.48
C CYS A 105 13.37 4.69 1.19
N LEU A 106 14.56 4.31 0.72
CA LEU A 106 14.92 2.92 0.45
C LEU A 106 14.91 2.08 1.73
N LEU A 107 15.52 2.56 2.80
CA LEU A 107 15.52 1.87 4.09
C LEU A 107 14.11 1.70 4.65
N SER A 108 13.25 2.71 4.56
CA SER A 108 11.85 2.60 4.98
C SER A 108 11.04 1.62 4.11
N ALA A 109 11.36 1.49 2.81
CA ALA A 109 10.76 0.50 1.93
C ALA A 109 11.19 -0.92 2.31
N THR A 110 12.49 -1.13 2.53
CA THR A 110 13.03 -2.41 2.99
C THR A 110 12.42 -2.82 4.33
N ALA A 111 12.35 -1.90 5.30
CA ALA A 111 11.74 -2.17 6.60
C ALA A 111 10.25 -2.55 6.50
N LEU A 112 9.51 -1.95 5.57
CA LEU A 112 8.12 -2.29 5.35
C LEU A 112 7.95 -3.67 4.67
N ASN A 113 8.83 -4.01 3.74
CA ASN A 113 8.82 -5.32 3.10
C ASN A 113 9.15 -6.43 4.11
N LEU A 114 10.19 -6.24 4.92
CA LEU A 114 10.54 -7.19 6.00
C LEU A 114 9.38 -7.39 6.98
N LYS A 115 8.68 -6.32 7.39
CA LYS A 115 7.49 -6.43 8.25
C LYS A 115 6.36 -7.23 7.59
N LYS A 116 6.18 -7.14 6.26
CA LYS A 116 5.19 -7.95 5.54
C LYS A 116 5.59 -9.42 5.54
N ASP A 117 6.86 -9.70 5.31
CA ASP A 117 7.39 -11.06 5.27
C ASP A 117 7.30 -11.73 6.66
N ASP A 118 7.68 -11.05 7.75
CA ASP A 118 7.52 -11.54 9.12
C ASP A 118 6.04 -11.80 9.49
N LYS A 119 5.14 -10.91 9.06
CA LYS A 119 3.69 -11.09 9.27
C LYS A 119 3.16 -12.28 8.48
N MET A 120 3.66 -12.49 7.26
CA MET A 120 3.30 -13.63 6.42
C MET A 120 3.83 -14.94 7.01
N LEU A 121 5.06 -14.95 7.51
CA LEU A 121 5.69 -16.10 8.16
C LEU A 121 4.99 -16.47 9.48
N SER A 122 4.59 -15.47 10.29
CA SER A 122 3.86 -15.72 11.54
C SER A 122 2.42 -16.20 11.32
N LEU A 123 1.74 -15.74 10.27
CA LEU A 123 0.42 -16.23 9.88
C LEU A 123 0.48 -17.68 9.36
N THR A 124 1.48 -17.99 8.53
CA THR A 124 1.70 -19.36 8.04
C THR A 124 2.07 -20.30 9.18
N HIS A 125 2.96 -19.90 10.10
CA HIS A 125 3.32 -20.71 11.28
C HIS A 125 2.12 -20.94 12.21
N ARG A 126 1.29 -19.92 12.46
CA ARG A 126 0.04 -20.08 13.26
C ARG A 126 -0.96 -21.02 12.59
N GLY A 127 -1.13 -20.95 11.27
CA GLY A 127 -2.01 -21.84 10.51
C GLY A 127 -1.53 -23.29 10.55
N VAL A 128 -0.24 -23.52 10.33
CA VAL A 128 0.37 -24.86 10.41
C VAL A 128 0.27 -25.43 11.82
N PHE A 129 0.53 -24.62 12.85
CA PHE A 129 0.40 -25.04 14.25
C PHE A 129 -1.04 -25.41 14.62
N PHE A 130 -2.03 -24.66 14.14
CA PHE A 130 -3.44 -24.96 14.36
C PHE A 130 -3.86 -26.29 13.69
N VAL A 131 -3.39 -26.54 12.47
CA VAL A 131 -3.64 -27.82 11.77
C VAL A 131 -2.95 -28.98 12.50
N ALA A 132 -1.71 -28.81 12.96
CA ALA A 132 -0.99 -29.83 13.72
C ALA A 132 -1.69 -30.16 15.05
N LEU A 133 -2.17 -29.14 15.78
CA LEU A 133 -2.92 -29.34 17.03
C LEU A 133 -4.26 -30.06 16.80
N THR A 134 -4.98 -29.74 15.73
CA THR A 134 -6.24 -30.42 15.41
C THR A 134 -6.01 -31.89 15.04
N ILE A 135 -5.00 -32.20 14.22
CA ILE A 135 -4.60 -33.58 13.90
C ILE A 135 -4.17 -34.34 15.16
N LEU A 136 -3.33 -33.75 16.01
CA LEU A 136 -2.90 -34.36 17.26
C LEU A 136 -4.08 -34.63 18.19
N SER A 137 -5.03 -33.69 18.30
CA SER A 137 -6.25 -33.89 19.11
C SER A 137 -7.12 -35.04 18.60
N LEU A 138 -7.21 -35.23 17.28
CA LEU A 138 -7.94 -36.35 16.66
C LEU A 138 -7.22 -37.68 16.88
N LEU A 139 -5.89 -37.69 16.83
CA LEU A 139 -5.08 -38.87 17.14
C LEU A 139 -5.19 -39.28 18.62
N ILE A 140 -5.14 -38.31 19.54
CA ILE A 140 -5.34 -38.54 20.97
C ILE A 140 -6.75 -39.08 21.23
N ARG A 141 -7.79 -38.48 20.62
CA ARG A 141 -9.17 -38.98 20.73
C ARG A 141 -9.32 -40.40 20.17
N ARG A 142 -8.64 -40.72 19.06
CA ARG A 142 -8.61 -42.09 18.52
C ARG A 142 -7.88 -43.07 19.43
N PHE A 143 -6.79 -42.66 20.07
CA PHE A 143 -6.05 -43.49 21.01
C PHE A 143 -6.85 -43.80 22.27
N VAL A 144 -7.47 -42.76 22.87
CA VAL A 144 -8.30 -42.89 24.08
C VAL A 144 -9.56 -43.72 23.82
N ASN A 145 -10.18 -43.59 22.65
CA ASN A 145 -11.37 -44.36 22.27
C ASN A 145 -11.05 -45.69 21.57
N SER A 146 -9.79 -46.13 21.57
CA SER A 146 -9.41 -47.42 20.97
C SER A 146 -9.79 -48.58 21.91
N PRO A 147 -10.52 -49.60 21.45
CA PRO A 147 -11.11 -50.66 22.29
C PRO A 147 -10.10 -51.61 22.95
N THR A 148 -8.80 -51.39 22.79
CA THR A 148 -7.72 -52.23 23.33
C THR A 148 -7.50 -52.09 24.85
N MET A 149 -8.05 -51.06 25.50
CA MET A 149 -7.97 -50.88 26.97
C MET A 149 -9.16 -51.48 27.75
N ALA A 150 -10.23 -51.91 27.07
CA ALA A 150 -11.40 -52.48 27.75
C ALA A 150 -11.22 -53.96 28.18
N ARG A 151 -10.10 -54.61 27.82
CA ARG A 151 -9.92 -56.06 27.97
C ARG A 151 -9.05 -56.50 29.16
N SER A 152 -8.53 -55.57 29.96
CA SER A 152 -7.66 -55.89 31.12
C SER A 152 -8.36 -55.80 32.48
N ALA A 153 -9.61 -55.33 32.56
CA ALA A 153 -10.34 -55.18 33.83
C ALA A 153 -11.13 -56.43 34.27
N ASP A 154 -11.38 -57.40 33.38
CA ASP A 154 -12.22 -58.59 33.69
C ASP A 154 -11.45 -59.78 34.32
N ARG A 155 -10.24 -59.58 34.87
CA ARG A 155 -9.42 -60.69 35.42
C ARG A 155 -9.06 -60.58 36.91
N PHE A 156 -9.73 -59.72 37.67
CA PHE A 156 -9.50 -59.61 39.11
C PHE A 156 -10.82 -59.48 39.89
N GLY A 157 -11.60 -60.55 39.87
CA GLY A 157 -12.82 -60.66 40.66
C GLY A 157 -13.45 -62.01 40.38
N ASP A 158 -13.13 -62.99 41.24
CA ASP A 158 -13.98 -64.13 41.63
C ASP A 158 -13.12 -65.23 42.25
N THR A 159 -12.75 -65.06 43.52
CA THR A 159 -12.45 -66.19 44.40
C THR A 159 -13.64 -66.40 45.33
N PRO A 160 -14.47 -67.43 45.12
CA PRO A 160 -15.36 -67.89 46.16
C PRO A 160 -14.64 -68.91 47.05
N THR A 161 -14.50 -68.53 48.31
CA THR A 161 -14.38 -69.44 49.44
C THR A 161 -15.50 -70.48 49.42
N ASN A 162 -15.16 -71.77 49.32
CA ASN A 162 -15.89 -72.85 50.00
C ASN A 162 -15.09 -74.15 49.98
N ILE A 163 -14.29 -74.35 51.04
CA ILE A 163 -13.79 -75.65 51.46
C ILE A 163 -14.88 -76.22 52.35
N PHE A 164 -15.78 -77.06 51.80
CA PHE A 164 -16.61 -78.09 52.47
C PHE A 164 -17.79 -78.48 51.55
N ALA A 165 -17.71 -79.64 50.87
CA ALA A 165 -18.86 -80.53 50.56
C ALA A 165 -18.45 -81.76 49.72
N ALA A 166 -18.82 -82.96 50.21
CA ALA A 166 -18.97 -84.28 49.54
C ALA A 166 -17.69 -84.91 48.94
N ARG A 167 -17.06 -85.98 49.46
CA ARG A 167 -17.53 -87.31 49.92
C ARG A 167 -18.32 -88.10 48.86
N LYS A 168 -17.61 -88.96 48.11
CA LYS A 168 -17.91 -90.39 47.94
C LYS A 168 -16.63 -91.14 47.62
#